data_AF-A0A520B7L8-F1
#
_entry.id   AF-A0A520B7L8-F1
#
_cell.length_a   1.000
_cell.length_b   1.000
_cell.length_c   1.000
_cell.angle_alpha   90.00
_cell.angle_beta   90.00
_cell.angle_gamma   90.00
#
_symmetry.space_group_name_H-M   'P 1'
#
loop_
_entity.id
_entity.type
_entity.pdbx_description
1 polymer ?
#
loop_
_entity_poly.entity_id
_entity_poly.type
_entity_poly.pdbx_seq_one_letter_code
_entity_poly.pdbx_strand_id
1 'polypeptide(L)'
;ALQHFTGRAWLAVELLREAGDAAWLQRLQALSEATALPLVAAGDVHFHVRSRKALQDVMTATRMNRPVADCGFDLQPNAERHLRSRTRISQLCPVELMAETLNVAERCTFQLTEISYQYPSEVVPAGRTATQHLRERTYAGARARWPDGIPEHHQRRIENELALIQELKYEHYFLTVADIVEYARSLDILCQGRGSAANSVVCYCLHVTSVSPDESTLLFERFISKERNEPPDIDVDFEHDRRELVIQHLYDKYGRDRAALTAVVISYRPRSAIRDVGKALGFSEDQLEIMRNDHSGWVFDVFPDDHREALLQRLGLLGLSEDDPRLLQLITLARQLNGLPRHLSQHVGGFVLTEGPLERLVPIENATMEKRSVIQWDKDDIDELKLMKVDVLALGMLT
;
A
#
# COMPACT_ATOMS: atom_id res chain seq x y z
N ALA A 1 2.25 32.65 -6.19
CA ALA A 1 3.39 32.26 -5.34
C ALA A 1 3.69 33.30 -4.26
N LEU A 2 4.05 34.54 -4.64
CA LEU A 2 4.55 35.56 -3.71
C LEU A 2 3.59 35.95 -2.56
N GLN A 3 2.27 35.80 -2.73
CA GLN A 3 1.28 36.10 -1.69
C GLN A 3 1.15 35.02 -0.60
N HIS A 4 1.48 33.75 -0.89
CA HIS A 4 1.22 32.63 0.02
C HIS A 4 2.48 31.83 0.40
N PHE A 5 3.53 31.93 -0.42
CA PHE A 5 4.77 31.15 -0.30
C PHE A 5 6.01 32.04 -0.25
N THR A 6 5.90 33.24 0.33
CA THR A 6 7.02 34.16 0.49
C THR A 6 8.19 33.44 1.19
N GLY A 7 9.38 33.51 0.58
CA GLY A 7 10.56 32.80 1.08
C GLY A 7 10.43 31.28 1.09
N ARG A 8 9.44 30.68 0.42
CA ARG A 8 9.21 29.21 0.29
C ARG A 8 8.85 28.83 -1.15
N ALA A 9 9.27 29.63 -2.12
CA ALA A 9 8.99 29.43 -3.53
C ALA A 9 10.28 29.61 -4.34
N TRP A 10 10.45 28.74 -5.32
CA TRP A 10 11.58 28.71 -6.26
C TRP A 10 11.04 28.49 -7.67
N LEU A 11 11.86 28.83 -8.65
CA LEU A 11 11.65 28.45 -10.04
C LEU A 11 12.57 27.26 -10.34
N ALA A 12 11.97 26.09 -10.59
CA ALA A 12 12.71 24.90 -10.97
C ALA A 12 13.27 25.04 -12.40
N VAL A 13 14.56 24.77 -12.55
CA VAL A 13 15.29 24.82 -13.82
C VAL A 13 15.68 23.41 -14.23
N GLU A 14 15.06 22.92 -15.28
CA GLU A 14 15.29 21.59 -15.84
C GLU A 14 16.02 21.72 -17.17
N LEU A 15 17.32 21.39 -17.18
CA LEU A 15 18.15 21.38 -18.40
C LEU A 15 18.40 19.92 -18.80
N LEU A 16 17.77 19.50 -19.89
CA LEU A 16 17.65 18.11 -20.32
C LEU A 16 18.33 17.84 -21.67
N ARG A 17 19.26 18.71 -22.07
CA ARG A 17 19.93 18.72 -23.38
C ARG A 17 18.96 18.83 -24.55
N GLU A 18 17.90 19.61 -24.38
CA GLU A 18 16.99 19.94 -25.46
C GLU A 18 17.49 21.19 -26.20
N ALA A 19 17.10 21.34 -27.47
CA ALA A 19 17.54 22.47 -28.29
C ALA A 19 17.12 23.83 -27.69
N GLY A 20 16.04 23.86 -26.90
CA GLY A 20 15.50 25.06 -26.26
C GLY A 20 16.09 25.39 -24.89
N ASP A 21 16.94 24.55 -24.30
CA ASP A 21 17.40 24.67 -22.91
C ASP A 21 18.02 26.04 -22.60
N ALA A 22 18.86 26.57 -23.49
CA ALA A 22 19.53 27.85 -23.29
C ALA A 22 18.52 29.01 -23.27
N ALA A 23 17.56 29.01 -24.19
CA ALA A 23 16.51 30.02 -24.24
C ALA A 23 15.53 29.89 -23.06
N TRP A 24 15.28 28.66 -22.61
CA TRP A 24 14.47 28.38 -21.42
C TRP A 24 15.13 28.93 -20.15
N LEU A 25 16.43 28.65 -19.96
CA LEU A 25 17.21 29.19 -18.85
C LEU A 25 17.17 30.72 -18.81
N GLN A 26 17.40 31.37 -19.95
CA GLN A 26 17.36 32.83 -20.05
C GLN A 26 16.00 33.41 -19.65
N ARG A 27 14.90 32.75 -20.06
CA ARG A 27 13.54 33.15 -19.67
C ARG A 27 13.32 33.01 -18.16
N LEU A 28 13.79 31.91 -17.57
CA LEU A 28 13.69 31.71 -16.12
C LEU A 28 14.55 32.71 -15.34
N GLN A 29 15.73 33.06 -15.83
CA GLN A 29 16.58 34.11 -15.23
C GLN A 29 15.88 35.47 -15.25
N ALA A 30 15.32 35.88 -16.39
CA ALA A 30 14.56 37.13 -16.46
C ALA A 30 13.34 37.12 -15.52
N LEU A 31 12.65 35.98 -15.39
CA LEU A 31 11.54 35.82 -14.45
C LEU A 31 12.00 35.89 -12.99
N SER A 32 13.13 35.26 -12.66
CA SER A 32 13.78 35.32 -11.35
C SER A 32 14.10 36.76 -10.98
N GLU A 33 14.70 37.53 -11.88
CA GLU A 33 15.00 38.96 -11.68
C GLU A 33 13.73 39.78 -11.43
N ALA A 34 12.68 39.55 -12.21
CA ALA A 34 11.42 40.30 -12.09
C ALA A 34 10.62 39.96 -10.83
N THR A 35 10.79 38.76 -10.26
CA THR A 35 9.98 38.27 -9.13
C THR A 35 10.74 38.09 -7.83
N ALA A 36 12.08 38.20 -7.88
CA ALA A 36 13.00 37.83 -6.81
C ALA A 36 12.86 36.36 -6.33
N LEU A 37 12.25 35.48 -7.13
CA LEU A 37 12.18 34.06 -6.82
C LEU A 37 13.49 33.37 -7.22
N PRO A 38 14.21 32.71 -6.29
CA PRO A 38 15.45 32.01 -6.61
C PRO A 38 15.23 30.88 -7.62
N LEU A 39 16.21 30.69 -8.48
CA LEU A 39 16.28 29.55 -9.40
C LEU A 39 16.94 28.35 -8.72
N VAL A 40 16.40 27.15 -8.93
CA VAL A 40 16.97 25.91 -8.39
C VAL A 40 17.06 24.84 -9.47
N ALA A 41 18.19 24.13 -9.55
CA ALA A 41 18.34 23.04 -10.51
C ALA A 41 17.41 21.86 -10.15
N ALA A 42 16.68 21.34 -11.16
CA ALA A 42 15.82 20.18 -11.02
C ALA A 42 16.10 19.15 -12.12
N GLY A 43 15.85 17.88 -11.79
CA GLY A 43 16.24 16.76 -12.63
C GLY A 43 15.15 16.19 -13.54
N ASP A 44 13.88 16.44 -13.19
CA ASP A 44 12.68 15.80 -13.75
C ASP A 44 12.89 14.29 -14.00
N VAL A 45 13.30 13.59 -12.94
CA VAL A 45 13.84 12.24 -13.02
C VAL A 45 12.71 11.22 -13.07
N HIS A 46 12.70 10.39 -14.12
CA HIS A 46 11.72 9.32 -14.31
C HIS A 46 12.32 7.92 -14.07
N PHE A 47 13.65 7.78 -14.14
CA PHE A 47 14.31 6.49 -13.99
C PHE A 47 15.70 6.59 -13.35
N HIS A 48 16.20 5.50 -12.74
CA HIS A 48 17.44 5.55 -11.97
C HIS A 48 18.71 5.58 -12.83
N VAL A 49 18.72 5.02 -14.04
CA VAL A 49 19.91 4.98 -14.93
C VAL A 49 19.54 5.16 -16.39
N ARG A 50 20.46 5.74 -17.18
CA ARG A 50 20.25 6.09 -18.60
C ARG A 50 19.72 4.94 -19.46
N SER A 51 20.15 3.70 -19.20
CA SER A 51 19.73 2.52 -19.97
C SER A 51 18.25 2.15 -19.81
N ARG A 52 17.52 2.74 -18.85
CA ARG A 52 16.08 2.52 -18.63
C ARG A 52 15.18 3.31 -19.58
N LYS A 53 15.74 4.12 -20.49
CA LYS A 53 14.95 4.90 -21.46
C LYS A 53 13.97 4.06 -22.27
N ALA A 54 14.41 2.91 -22.80
CA ALA A 54 13.53 2.03 -23.57
C ALA A 54 12.35 1.51 -22.73
N LEU A 55 12.57 1.24 -21.44
CA LEU A 55 11.49 0.85 -20.53
C LEU A 55 10.54 2.03 -20.26
N GLN A 56 11.06 3.25 -20.07
CA GLN A 56 10.23 4.46 -19.93
C GLN A 56 9.35 4.70 -21.16
N ASP A 57 9.87 4.44 -22.36
CA ASP A 57 9.10 4.56 -23.60
C ASP A 57 7.99 3.51 -23.68
N VAL A 58 8.27 2.27 -23.27
CA VAL A 58 7.25 1.23 -23.15
C VAL A 58 6.18 1.60 -22.12
N MET A 59 6.56 2.14 -20.97
CA MET A 59 5.60 2.61 -19.95
C MET A 59 4.75 3.76 -20.47
N THR A 60 5.34 4.66 -21.25
CA THR A 60 4.62 5.78 -21.90
C THR A 60 3.64 5.26 -22.94
N ALA A 61 4.08 4.36 -23.82
CA ALA A 61 3.24 3.70 -24.82
C ALA A 61 2.06 2.92 -24.18
N THR A 62 2.33 2.20 -23.09
CA THR A 62 1.30 1.49 -22.30
C THR A 62 0.26 2.47 -21.76
N ARG A 63 0.70 3.59 -21.18
CA ARG A 63 -0.20 4.64 -20.66
C ARG A 63 -1.03 5.29 -21.78
N MET A 64 -0.43 5.49 -22.96
CA MET A 64 -1.10 6.06 -24.14
C MET A 64 -1.94 5.02 -24.91
N ASN A 65 -1.91 3.76 -24.49
CA ASN A 65 -2.60 2.63 -25.12
C ASN A 65 -2.34 2.51 -26.64
N ARG A 66 -1.07 2.65 -27.06
CA ARG A 66 -0.64 2.48 -28.45
C ARG A 66 0.81 2.01 -28.55
N PRO A 67 1.26 1.44 -29.68
CA PRO A 67 2.64 1.02 -29.87
C PRO A 67 3.64 2.19 -29.72
N VAL A 68 4.86 1.87 -29.27
CA VAL A 68 5.98 2.83 -29.14
C VAL A 68 6.23 3.56 -30.46
N ALA A 69 6.15 2.85 -31.59
CA ALA A 69 6.34 3.41 -32.93
C ALA A 69 5.36 4.56 -33.25
N ASP A 70 4.17 4.54 -32.65
CA ASP A 70 3.10 5.49 -32.93
C ASP A 70 3.05 6.66 -31.91
N CYS A 71 3.92 6.66 -30.91
CA CYS A 71 3.89 7.64 -29.82
C CYS A 71 4.43 9.02 -30.21
N GLY A 72 5.33 9.12 -31.20
CA GLY A 72 5.88 10.38 -31.68
C GLY A 72 6.44 11.28 -30.55
N PHE A 73 5.95 12.52 -30.47
CA PHE A 73 6.39 13.52 -29.48
C PHE A 73 5.91 13.26 -28.04
N ASP A 74 5.08 12.25 -27.80
CA ASP A 74 4.75 11.84 -26.43
C ASP A 74 5.92 11.12 -25.75
N LEU A 75 6.87 10.60 -26.53
CA LEU A 75 8.10 10.02 -26.01
C LEU A 75 9.12 11.12 -25.71
N GLN A 76 9.87 10.91 -24.64
CA GLN A 76 11.00 11.79 -24.32
C GLN A 76 12.05 11.71 -25.45
N PRO A 77 12.61 12.85 -25.91
CA PRO A 77 13.52 12.87 -27.05
C PRO A 77 14.87 12.22 -26.75
N ASN A 78 15.24 12.10 -25.48
CA ASN A 78 16.53 11.57 -25.03
C ASN A 78 16.39 10.89 -23.66
N ALA A 79 17.51 10.38 -23.14
CA ALA A 79 17.58 9.67 -21.87
C ALA A 79 18.09 10.52 -20.70
N GLU A 80 18.00 11.86 -20.74
CA GLU A 80 18.55 12.73 -19.70
C GLU A 80 17.76 12.75 -18.39
N ARG A 81 16.51 12.27 -18.40
CA ARG A 81 15.61 12.17 -17.23
C ARG A 81 15.92 10.96 -16.33
N HIS A 82 17.21 10.67 -16.15
CA HIS A 82 17.71 9.73 -15.15
C HIS A 82 18.33 10.42 -13.93
N LEU A 83 18.62 9.67 -12.86
CA LEU A 83 19.49 10.15 -11.78
C LEU A 83 20.91 10.40 -12.33
N ARG A 84 21.19 11.66 -12.68
CA ARG A 84 22.45 12.09 -13.28
C ARG A 84 23.52 12.29 -12.19
N SER A 85 24.77 11.97 -12.52
CA SER A 85 25.90 12.26 -11.62
C SER A 85 26.14 13.77 -11.49
N ARG A 86 26.70 14.19 -10.35
CA ARG A 86 27.07 15.60 -10.11
C ARG A 86 27.96 16.17 -11.21
N THR A 87 28.91 15.39 -11.72
CA THR A 87 29.80 15.78 -12.83
C THR A 87 29.05 16.06 -14.12
N ARG A 88 27.99 15.30 -14.42
CA ARG A 88 27.16 15.53 -15.62
C ARG A 88 26.29 16.78 -15.44
N ILE A 89 25.75 16.97 -14.24
CA ILE A 89 24.93 18.15 -13.91
C ILE A 89 25.78 19.41 -13.96
N SER A 90 27.01 19.41 -13.44
CA SER A 90 27.90 20.59 -13.44
C SER A 90 28.36 21.04 -14.82
N GLN A 91 28.23 20.19 -15.84
CA GLN A 91 28.49 20.55 -17.24
C GLN A 91 27.30 21.25 -17.90
N LEU A 92 26.11 21.18 -17.30
CA LEU A 92 24.84 21.66 -17.86
C LEU A 92 24.29 22.85 -17.07
N CYS A 93 24.30 22.74 -15.73
CA CYS A 93 23.71 23.71 -14.83
C CYS A 93 24.78 24.67 -14.28
N PRO A 94 24.50 25.98 -14.21
CA PRO A 94 25.31 26.93 -13.45
C PRO A 94 25.48 26.49 -11.99
N VAL A 95 26.64 26.83 -11.40
CA VAL A 95 27.02 26.40 -10.05
C VAL A 95 26.06 26.94 -8.98
N GLU A 96 25.51 28.13 -9.21
CA GLU A 96 24.57 28.80 -8.32
C GLU A 96 23.26 28.01 -8.20
N LEU A 97 22.76 27.47 -9.31
CA LEU A 97 21.54 26.66 -9.32
C LEU A 97 21.72 25.34 -8.57
N MET A 98 22.93 24.77 -8.66
CA MET A 98 23.29 23.56 -7.93
C MET A 98 23.43 23.83 -6.43
N ALA A 99 24.04 24.95 -6.05
CA ALA A 99 24.15 25.35 -4.65
C ALA A 99 22.76 25.56 -4.02
N GLU A 100 21.82 26.17 -4.76
CA GLU A 100 20.45 26.39 -4.27
C GLU A 100 19.70 25.08 -3.96
N THR A 101 20.06 23.96 -4.59
CA THR A 101 19.46 22.65 -4.24
C THR A 101 19.73 22.26 -2.79
N LEU A 102 20.88 22.67 -2.23
CA LEU A 102 21.24 22.43 -0.83
C LEU A 102 20.44 23.32 0.10
N ASN A 103 20.23 24.59 -0.28
CA ASN A 103 19.38 25.51 0.48
C ASN A 103 17.92 25.01 0.57
N VAL A 104 17.40 24.40 -0.49
CA VAL A 104 16.07 23.76 -0.45
C VAL A 104 16.11 22.52 0.44
N ALA A 105 17.10 21.65 0.27
CA ALA A 105 17.21 20.39 1.02
C ALA A 105 17.36 20.61 2.53
N GLU A 106 18.15 21.60 2.96
CA GLU A 106 18.35 21.94 4.38
C GLU A 106 17.05 22.38 5.09
N ARG A 107 16.04 22.80 4.33
CA ARG A 107 14.74 23.23 4.88
C ARG A 107 13.73 22.09 4.98
N CYS A 108 14.03 20.94 4.40
CA CYS A 108 13.22 19.73 4.50
C CYS A 108 13.66 18.92 5.71
N THR A 109 13.08 19.20 6.88
CA THR A 109 13.49 18.59 8.16
C THR A 109 12.60 17.45 8.63
N PHE A 110 11.53 17.14 7.90
CA PHE A 110 10.56 16.12 8.27
C PHE A 110 11.20 14.73 8.37
N GLN A 111 10.89 14.02 9.46
CA GLN A 111 11.27 12.64 9.68
C GLN A 111 10.02 11.76 9.82
N LEU A 112 10.07 10.55 9.25
CA LEU A 112 8.95 9.59 9.35
C LEU A 112 8.60 9.21 10.80
N THR A 113 9.55 9.33 11.72
CA THR A 113 9.35 9.11 13.17
C THR A 113 8.46 10.18 13.82
N GLU A 114 8.22 11.32 13.14
CA GLU A 114 7.28 12.35 13.60
C GLU A 114 5.81 11.95 13.37
N ILE A 115 5.54 10.93 12.56
CA ILE A 115 4.19 10.41 12.33
C ILE A 115 3.72 9.71 13.62
N SER A 116 2.84 10.38 14.37
CA SER A 116 2.25 9.85 15.59
C SER A 116 0.82 9.39 15.36
N TYR A 117 0.53 8.17 15.80
CA TYR A 117 -0.77 7.54 15.68
C TYR A 117 -1.52 7.50 17.02
N GLN A 118 -2.83 7.74 16.98
CA GLN A 118 -3.72 7.54 18.11
C GLN A 118 -4.94 6.75 17.65
N TYR A 119 -5.21 5.65 18.34
CA TYR A 119 -6.36 4.80 18.09
C TYR A 119 -7.64 5.49 18.60
N PRO A 120 -8.79 5.35 17.89
CA PRO A 120 -10.05 5.96 18.32
C PRO A 120 -10.53 5.52 19.71
N SER A 121 -11.17 6.44 20.43
CA SER A 121 -11.58 6.26 21.84
C SER A 121 -13.09 6.09 22.05
N GLU A 122 -13.93 6.25 21.02
CA GLU A 122 -15.40 6.33 21.14
C GLU A 122 -16.08 5.03 21.56
N VAL A 123 -15.36 3.91 21.49
CA VAL A 123 -15.83 2.61 22.01
C VAL A 123 -15.88 2.58 23.54
N VAL A 124 -15.32 3.59 24.21
CA VAL A 124 -15.37 3.73 25.67
C VAL A 124 -16.48 4.71 26.05
N PRO A 125 -17.47 4.29 26.88
CA PRO A 125 -18.49 5.20 27.37
C PRO A 125 -17.92 6.36 28.20
N ALA A 126 -18.57 7.52 28.11
CA ALA A 126 -18.18 8.70 28.89
C ALA A 126 -18.11 8.40 30.40
N GLY A 127 -17.03 8.86 31.05
CA GLY A 127 -16.80 8.67 32.48
C GLY A 127 -16.21 7.31 32.88
N ARG A 128 -15.85 6.45 31.92
CA ARG A 128 -15.10 5.20 32.17
C ARG A 128 -13.72 5.27 31.54
N THR A 129 -12.78 4.48 32.08
CA THR A 129 -11.50 4.22 31.40
C THR A 129 -11.62 3.00 30.48
N ALA A 130 -10.81 2.95 29.43
CA ALA A 130 -10.77 1.81 28.51
C ALA A 130 -10.50 0.49 29.25
N THR A 131 -9.57 0.52 30.22
CA THR A 131 -9.24 -0.62 31.09
C THR A 131 -10.45 -1.10 31.90
N GLN A 132 -11.18 -0.19 32.55
CA GLN A 132 -12.37 -0.54 33.32
C GLN A 132 -13.45 -1.14 32.42
N HIS A 133 -13.71 -0.50 31.28
CA HIS A 133 -14.73 -0.94 30.35
C HIS A 133 -14.42 -2.31 29.73
N LEU A 134 -13.18 -2.52 29.28
CA LEU A 134 -12.73 -3.81 28.75
C LEU A 134 -12.89 -4.93 29.78
N ARG A 135 -12.48 -4.67 31.04
CA ARG A 135 -12.62 -5.64 32.14
C ARG A 135 -14.09 -6.01 32.37
N GLU A 136 -14.97 -5.02 32.47
CA GLU A 136 -16.41 -5.26 32.67
C GLU A 136 -17.03 -6.08 31.55
N ARG A 137 -16.71 -5.73 30.29
CA ARG A 137 -17.16 -6.45 29.09
C ARG A 137 -16.66 -7.89 29.08
N THR A 138 -15.37 -8.09 29.38
CA THR A 138 -14.74 -9.41 29.46
C THR A 138 -15.43 -10.28 30.51
N TYR A 139 -15.67 -9.75 31.71
CA TYR A 139 -16.35 -10.50 32.77
C TYR A 139 -17.84 -10.74 32.50
N ALA A 140 -18.52 -9.84 31.79
CA ALA A 140 -19.88 -10.07 31.34
C ALA A 140 -19.96 -11.25 30.36
N GLY A 141 -19.06 -11.27 29.37
CA GLY A 141 -18.93 -12.39 28.44
C GLY A 141 -18.51 -13.69 29.11
N ALA A 142 -17.57 -13.64 30.07
CA ALA A 142 -17.17 -14.82 30.85
C ALA A 142 -18.36 -15.44 31.61
N ARG A 143 -19.22 -14.63 32.24
CA ARG A 143 -20.45 -15.11 32.88
C ARG A 143 -21.43 -15.76 31.91
N ALA A 144 -21.51 -15.27 30.67
CA ALA A 144 -22.34 -15.86 29.63
C ALA A 144 -21.78 -17.20 29.12
N ARG A 145 -20.45 -17.32 29.01
CA ARG A 145 -19.75 -18.55 28.58
C ARG A 145 -19.74 -19.63 29.66
N TRP A 146 -19.65 -19.24 30.93
CA TRP A 146 -19.62 -20.12 32.10
C TRP A 146 -20.75 -19.78 33.08
N PRO A 147 -22.00 -20.17 32.79
CA PRO A 147 -23.15 -19.86 33.65
C PRO A 147 -23.06 -20.49 35.04
N ASP A 148 -22.39 -21.65 35.16
CA ASP A 148 -22.19 -22.36 36.43
C ASP A 148 -20.99 -21.85 37.24
N GLY A 149 -20.34 -20.78 36.77
CA GLY A 149 -19.18 -20.16 37.40
C GLY A 149 -17.90 -20.29 36.57
N ILE A 150 -17.09 -19.24 36.58
CA ILE A 150 -15.83 -19.18 35.83
C ILE A 150 -14.79 -20.05 36.55
N PRO A 151 -14.19 -21.06 35.89
CA PRO A 151 -13.13 -21.86 36.49
C PRO A 151 -11.94 -21.00 36.92
N GLU A 152 -11.33 -21.32 38.07
CA GLU A 152 -10.27 -20.50 38.68
C GLU A 152 -9.07 -20.28 37.74
N HIS A 153 -8.69 -21.31 36.97
CA HIS A 153 -7.59 -21.21 36.01
C HIS A 153 -7.90 -20.23 34.87
N HIS A 154 -9.14 -20.20 34.37
CA HIS A 154 -9.58 -19.22 33.36
C HIS A 154 -9.64 -17.82 33.95
N GLN A 155 -10.11 -17.68 35.19
CA GLN A 155 -10.11 -16.39 35.88
C GLN A 155 -8.68 -15.81 36.01
N ARG A 156 -7.70 -16.64 36.42
CA ARG A 156 -6.29 -16.22 36.46
C ARG A 156 -5.76 -15.83 35.08
N ARG A 157 -6.10 -16.59 34.02
CA ARG A 157 -5.71 -16.24 32.64
C ARG A 157 -6.30 -14.92 32.19
N ILE A 158 -7.59 -14.67 32.45
CA ILE A 158 -8.27 -13.40 32.13
C ILE A 158 -7.51 -12.23 32.78
N GLU A 159 -7.17 -12.34 34.07
CA GLU A 159 -6.45 -11.28 34.77
C GLU A 159 -5.06 -11.02 34.20
N ASN A 160 -4.31 -12.07 33.87
CA ASN A 160 -2.98 -11.95 33.27
C ASN A 160 -3.04 -11.29 31.88
N GLU A 161 -4.00 -11.71 31.03
CA GLU A 161 -4.19 -11.12 29.71
C GLU A 161 -4.62 -9.65 29.80
N LEU A 162 -5.59 -9.32 30.66
CA LEU A 162 -6.03 -7.93 30.88
C LEU A 162 -4.89 -7.03 31.38
N ALA A 163 -4.04 -7.53 32.28
CA ALA A 163 -2.87 -6.79 32.76
C ALA A 163 -1.87 -6.50 31.63
N LEU A 164 -1.61 -7.48 30.76
CA LEU A 164 -0.71 -7.29 29.63
C LEU A 164 -1.29 -6.33 28.57
N ILE A 165 -2.60 -6.43 28.29
CA ILE A 165 -3.30 -5.52 27.37
C ILE A 165 -3.22 -4.08 27.90
N GLN A 166 -3.40 -3.88 29.21
CA GLN A 166 -3.29 -2.58 29.85
C GLN A 166 -1.85 -2.03 29.80
N GLU A 167 -0.85 -2.87 30.05
CA GLU A 167 0.55 -2.47 30.01
C GLU A 167 0.96 -1.98 28.60
N LEU A 168 0.47 -2.65 27.56
CA LEU A 168 0.74 -2.33 26.16
C LEU A 168 -0.24 -1.33 25.55
N LYS A 169 -1.26 -0.90 26.31
CA LYS A 169 -2.28 0.09 25.92
C LYS A 169 -3.15 -0.32 24.71
N TYR A 170 -3.50 -1.61 24.62
CA TYR A 170 -4.32 -2.15 23.53
C TYR A 170 -5.82 -2.21 23.84
N GLU A 171 -6.31 -1.58 24.92
CA GLU A 171 -7.69 -1.71 25.34
C GLU A 171 -8.70 -1.23 24.29
N HIS A 172 -8.44 -0.08 23.65
CA HIS A 172 -9.31 0.48 22.62
C HIS A 172 -9.42 -0.43 21.39
N TYR A 173 -8.33 -1.13 21.06
CA TYR A 173 -8.29 -2.06 19.94
C TYR A 173 -9.19 -3.28 20.20
N PHE A 174 -9.06 -3.92 21.37
CA PHE A 174 -9.92 -5.03 21.77
C PHE A 174 -11.39 -4.63 21.84
N LEU A 175 -11.68 -3.45 22.39
CA LEU A 175 -13.04 -2.92 22.46
C LEU A 175 -13.63 -2.67 21.07
N THR A 176 -12.83 -2.18 20.14
CA THR A 176 -13.26 -1.94 18.75
C THR A 176 -13.58 -3.23 18.02
N VAL A 177 -12.72 -4.25 18.14
CA VAL A 177 -13.03 -5.56 17.55
C VAL A 177 -14.28 -6.17 18.19
N ALA A 178 -14.42 -6.08 19.51
CA ALA A 178 -15.60 -6.60 20.21
C ALA A 178 -16.90 -5.90 19.78
N ASP A 179 -16.85 -4.59 19.52
CA ASP A 179 -17.98 -3.81 19.04
C ASP A 179 -18.39 -4.20 17.60
N ILE A 180 -17.42 -4.38 16.70
CA ILE A 180 -17.65 -4.86 15.33
C ILE A 180 -18.31 -6.25 15.35
N VAL A 181 -17.81 -7.14 16.21
CA VAL A 181 -18.36 -8.50 16.38
C VAL A 181 -19.76 -8.45 16.99
N GLU A 182 -20.01 -7.59 17.98
CA GLU A 182 -21.34 -7.40 18.56
C GLU A 182 -22.34 -6.88 17.51
N TYR A 183 -21.94 -5.90 16.69
CA TYR A 183 -22.74 -5.41 15.58
C TYR A 183 -23.08 -6.52 14.59
N ALA A 184 -22.09 -7.29 14.14
CA ALA A 184 -22.30 -8.40 13.22
C ALA A 184 -23.28 -9.43 13.79
N ARG A 185 -23.11 -9.81 15.06
CA ARG A 185 -24.01 -10.76 15.75
C ARG A 185 -25.42 -10.21 15.96
N SER A 186 -25.58 -8.90 16.16
CA SER A 186 -26.90 -8.27 16.28
C SER A 186 -27.75 -8.37 15.01
N LEU A 187 -27.08 -8.61 13.87
CA LEU A 187 -27.70 -8.83 12.57
C LEU A 187 -27.67 -10.32 12.16
N ASP A 188 -27.32 -11.23 13.07
CA ASP A 188 -27.13 -12.66 12.79
C ASP A 188 -26.10 -12.93 11.66
N ILE A 189 -25.08 -12.08 11.52
CA ILE A 189 -23.97 -12.32 10.60
C ILE A 189 -22.99 -13.30 11.25
N LEU A 190 -22.69 -14.40 10.57
CA LEU A 190 -21.68 -15.34 11.03
C LEU A 190 -20.30 -14.68 11.03
N CYS A 191 -19.63 -14.73 12.18
CA CYS A 191 -18.28 -14.20 12.32
C CYS A 191 -17.40 -15.09 13.20
N GLN A 192 -16.11 -15.19 12.86
CA GLN A 192 -15.15 -15.99 13.61
C GLN A 192 -13.75 -15.36 13.56
N GLY A 193 -13.16 -15.13 14.73
CA GLY A 193 -11.77 -14.71 14.85
C GLY A 193 -10.80 -15.77 14.33
N ARG A 194 -9.76 -15.33 13.61
CA ARG A 194 -8.72 -16.15 12.99
C ARG A 194 -7.36 -15.90 13.61
N GLY A 195 -6.43 -16.82 13.37
CA GLY A 195 -5.02 -16.63 13.72
C GLY A 195 -4.78 -16.68 15.24
N SER A 196 -3.87 -15.83 15.71
CA SER A 196 -3.42 -15.81 17.10
C SER A 196 -4.46 -15.27 18.09
N ALA A 197 -5.47 -14.52 17.60
CA ALA A 197 -6.59 -14.06 18.41
C ALA A 197 -7.39 -15.21 19.05
N ALA A 198 -7.39 -16.40 18.44
CA ALA A 198 -8.02 -17.60 19.00
C ALA A 198 -7.38 -18.10 20.30
N ASN A 199 -6.18 -17.64 20.64
CA ASN A 199 -5.43 -18.06 21.83
C ASN A 199 -5.72 -17.20 23.08
N SER A 200 -6.50 -16.13 22.93
CA SER A 200 -6.84 -15.21 24.01
C SER A 200 -8.16 -15.57 24.67
N VAL A 201 -8.12 -15.76 25.99
CA VAL A 201 -9.34 -15.93 26.81
C VAL A 201 -10.17 -14.64 26.80
N VAL A 202 -9.52 -13.48 26.75
CA VAL A 202 -10.22 -12.19 26.61
C VAL A 202 -10.99 -12.14 25.29
N CYS A 203 -10.38 -12.49 24.15
CA CYS A 203 -11.10 -12.58 22.86
C CYS A 203 -12.26 -13.59 22.89
N TYR A 204 -12.10 -14.72 23.58
CA TYR A 204 -13.17 -15.71 23.73
C TYR A 204 -14.37 -15.16 24.53
N CYS A 205 -14.08 -14.45 25.63
CA CYS A 205 -15.09 -13.80 26.46
C CYS A 205 -15.78 -12.66 25.71
N LEU A 206 -15.06 -11.90 24.89
CA LEU A 206 -15.63 -10.84 24.04
C LEU A 206 -16.37 -11.39 22.81
N HIS A 207 -16.51 -12.71 22.69
CA HIS A 207 -17.15 -13.39 21.55
C HIS A 207 -16.47 -13.20 20.18
N VAL A 208 -15.24 -12.69 20.17
CA VAL A 208 -14.41 -12.55 18.97
C VAL A 208 -14.03 -13.92 18.41
N THR A 209 -13.69 -14.86 19.29
CA THR A 209 -13.47 -16.27 18.91
C THR A 209 -14.51 -17.18 19.57
N SER A 210 -14.91 -18.23 18.85
CA SER A 210 -15.75 -19.31 19.38
C SER A 210 -14.94 -20.50 19.92
N VAL A 211 -13.63 -20.54 19.73
CA VAL A 211 -12.76 -21.64 20.18
C VAL A 211 -12.58 -21.56 21.70
N SER A 212 -12.91 -22.65 22.40
CA SER A 212 -12.75 -22.71 23.85
C SER A 212 -11.27 -22.69 24.23
N PRO A 213 -10.87 -21.92 25.26
CA PRO A 213 -9.50 -21.93 25.76
C PRO A 213 -9.06 -23.26 26.37
N ASP A 214 -10.00 -24.19 26.63
CA ASP A 214 -9.70 -25.56 27.06
C ASP A 214 -9.30 -26.48 25.90
N GLU A 215 -9.74 -26.16 24.67
CA GLU A 215 -9.43 -26.91 23.45
C GLU A 215 -8.14 -26.43 22.78
N SER A 216 -7.65 -25.24 23.16
CA SER A 216 -6.43 -24.64 22.63
C SER A 216 -5.26 -24.83 23.58
N THR A 217 -4.23 -25.55 23.13
CA THR A 217 -2.92 -25.68 23.82
C THR A 217 -1.93 -24.57 23.46
N LEU A 218 -2.38 -23.56 22.70
CA LEU A 218 -1.51 -22.54 22.14
C LEU A 218 -1.30 -21.38 23.13
N LEU A 219 -0.08 -20.85 23.14
CA LEU A 219 0.39 -19.81 24.06
C LEU A 219 -0.12 -18.41 23.66
N PHE A 220 -0.65 -17.67 24.63
CA PHE A 220 -1.10 -16.28 24.46
C PHE A 220 0.05 -15.33 24.09
N GLU A 221 1.27 -15.62 24.52
CA GLU A 221 2.48 -14.83 24.25
C GLU A 221 2.83 -14.81 22.74
N ARG A 222 2.30 -15.75 21.96
CA ARG A 222 2.38 -15.72 20.49
C ARG A 222 1.46 -14.68 19.86
N PHE A 223 0.40 -14.28 20.56
CA PHE A 223 -0.50 -13.23 20.15
C PHE A 223 0.04 -11.86 20.60
N ILE A 224 0.25 -11.68 21.90
CA ILE A 224 0.75 -10.42 22.47
C ILE A 224 2.04 -10.69 23.24
N SER A 225 3.12 -9.98 22.87
CA SER A 225 4.40 -10.06 23.60
C SER A 225 5.03 -8.70 23.77
N LYS A 226 5.47 -8.44 25.01
CA LYS A 226 6.23 -7.24 25.37
C LYS A 226 7.59 -7.17 24.68
N GLU A 227 8.22 -8.32 24.40
CA GLU A 227 9.55 -8.39 23.78
C GLU A 227 9.52 -8.03 22.30
N ARG A 228 8.41 -8.34 21.60
CA ARG A 228 8.25 -8.00 20.17
C ARG A 228 7.89 -6.53 19.95
N ASN A 229 7.12 -5.94 20.87
CA ASN A 229 6.64 -4.55 20.76
C ASN A 229 6.02 -4.23 19.37
N GLU A 230 5.28 -5.22 18.86
CA GLU A 230 4.49 -5.18 17.63
C GLU A 230 3.00 -5.06 17.99
N PRO A 231 2.20 -4.27 17.25
CA PRO A 231 0.75 -4.27 17.40
C PRO A 231 0.15 -5.67 17.18
N PRO A 232 -0.84 -6.10 17.97
CA PRO A 232 -1.53 -7.35 17.73
C PRO A 232 -2.39 -7.27 16.48
N ASP A 233 -2.43 -8.35 15.71
CA ASP A 233 -3.30 -8.48 14.54
C ASP A 233 -4.50 -9.37 14.91
N ILE A 234 -5.70 -8.78 14.93
CA ILE A 234 -6.96 -9.50 15.14
C ILE A 234 -7.74 -9.55 13.83
N ASP A 235 -7.60 -10.69 13.16
CA ASP A 235 -8.38 -11.04 11.98
C ASP A 235 -9.76 -11.56 12.38
N VAL A 236 -10.83 -11.00 11.80
CA VAL A 236 -12.19 -11.55 11.95
C VAL A 236 -12.76 -11.85 10.58
N ASP A 237 -13.12 -13.11 10.38
CA ASP A 237 -13.82 -13.58 9.20
C ASP A 237 -15.32 -13.35 9.35
N PHE A 238 -15.96 -12.79 8.32
CA PHE A 238 -17.41 -12.59 8.23
C PHE A 238 -18.01 -13.32 7.02
N GLU A 239 -19.32 -13.55 7.07
CA GLU A 239 -20.12 -14.00 5.92
C GLU A 239 -19.88 -13.11 4.69
N HIS A 240 -19.56 -13.74 3.56
CA HIS A 240 -19.07 -13.04 2.36
C HIS A 240 -20.04 -11.96 1.87
N ASP A 241 -21.33 -12.31 1.77
CA ASP A 241 -22.36 -11.46 1.16
C ASP A 241 -22.78 -10.30 2.08
N ARG A 242 -22.60 -10.45 3.40
CA ARG A 242 -23.06 -9.47 4.41
C ARG A 242 -21.94 -8.65 5.03
N ARG A 243 -20.69 -8.97 4.72
CA ARG A 243 -19.52 -8.23 5.20
C ARG A 243 -19.54 -6.75 4.87
N GLU A 244 -20.14 -6.35 3.74
CA GLU A 244 -20.24 -4.92 3.39
C GLU A 244 -20.97 -4.12 4.47
N LEU A 245 -21.95 -4.72 5.17
CA LEU A 245 -22.64 -4.06 6.27
C LEU A 245 -21.68 -3.70 7.42
N VAL A 246 -20.71 -4.57 7.69
CA VAL A 246 -19.69 -4.36 8.73
C VAL A 246 -18.72 -3.25 8.33
N ILE A 247 -18.31 -3.22 7.06
CA ILE A 247 -17.47 -2.15 6.49
C ILE A 247 -18.19 -0.80 6.61
N GLN A 248 -19.46 -0.74 6.21
CA GLN A 248 -20.24 0.50 6.28
C GLN A 248 -20.48 0.93 7.72
N HIS A 249 -20.69 -0.02 8.65
CA HIS A 249 -20.77 0.29 10.07
C HIS A 249 -19.52 1.00 10.61
N LEU A 250 -18.32 0.57 10.20
CA LEU A 250 -17.08 1.27 10.55
C LEU A 250 -17.06 2.70 10.02
N TYR A 251 -17.47 2.92 8.77
CA TYR A 251 -17.55 4.26 8.21
C TYR A 251 -18.60 5.14 8.89
N ASP A 252 -19.77 4.59 9.20
CA ASP A 252 -20.85 5.31 9.89
C ASP A 252 -20.46 5.69 11.31
N LYS A 253 -19.70 4.83 12.00
CA LYS A 253 -19.25 5.04 13.38
C LYS A 253 -18.07 5.99 13.48
N TYR A 254 -17.03 5.78 12.67
CA TYR A 254 -15.77 6.51 12.78
C TYR A 254 -15.66 7.68 11.81
N GLY A 255 -16.43 7.70 10.73
CA GLY A 255 -16.31 8.68 9.65
C GLY A 255 -15.27 8.28 8.61
N ARG A 256 -15.55 8.62 7.34
CA ARG A 256 -14.65 8.36 6.19
C ARG A 256 -13.37 9.20 6.19
N ASP A 257 -13.31 10.21 7.04
CA ASP A 257 -12.16 11.08 7.31
C ASP A 257 -11.20 10.47 8.35
N ARG A 258 -11.60 9.41 9.05
CA ARG A 258 -10.82 8.75 10.11
C ARG A 258 -10.74 7.23 10.00
N ALA A 259 -11.51 6.65 9.09
CA ALA A 259 -11.46 5.23 8.75
C ALA A 259 -11.23 5.07 7.25
N ALA A 260 -10.33 4.16 6.87
CA ALA A 260 -10.11 3.79 5.47
C ALA A 260 -9.50 2.40 5.37
N LEU A 261 -9.67 1.79 4.19
CA LEU A 261 -8.98 0.56 3.82
C LEU A 261 -7.51 0.83 3.51
N THR A 262 -6.63 -0.11 3.82
CA THR A 262 -5.24 -0.11 3.34
C THR A 262 -5.19 -0.39 1.84
N ALA A 263 -4.12 0.05 1.18
CA ALA A 263 -3.86 -0.33 -0.20
C ALA A 263 -3.22 -1.72 -0.31
N VAL A 264 -3.25 -2.25 -1.52
CA VAL A 264 -2.42 -3.35 -1.97
C VAL A 264 -1.68 -2.87 -3.20
N VAL A 265 -0.35 -2.83 -3.11
CA VAL A 265 0.51 -2.53 -4.26
C VAL A 265 0.55 -3.75 -5.17
N ILE A 266 -0.11 -3.67 -6.31
CA ILE A 266 -0.05 -4.74 -7.31
C ILE A 266 1.19 -4.54 -8.16
N SER A 267 2.13 -5.47 -8.07
CA SER A 267 3.32 -5.49 -8.92
C SER A 267 3.11 -6.27 -10.21
N TYR A 268 3.89 -5.92 -11.24
CA TYR A 268 3.98 -6.71 -12.45
C TYR A 268 4.46 -8.13 -12.15
N ARG A 269 3.72 -9.11 -12.66
CA ARG A 269 4.09 -10.52 -12.75
C ARG A 269 4.38 -10.88 -14.21
N PRO A 270 5.04 -12.03 -14.51
CA PRO A 270 5.46 -12.38 -15.86
C PRO A 270 4.37 -12.20 -16.93
N ARG A 271 3.16 -12.72 -16.68
CA ARG A 271 2.01 -12.58 -17.61
C ARG A 271 1.63 -11.14 -17.90
N SER A 272 1.55 -10.29 -16.87
CA SER A 272 1.21 -8.87 -17.05
C SER A 272 2.35 -8.08 -17.70
N ALA A 273 3.60 -8.40 -17.38
CA ALA A 273 4.76 -7.74 -17.96
C ALA A 273 4.87 -8.05 -19.47
N ILE A 274 4.73 -9.32 -19.85
CA ILE A 274 4.71 -9.76 -21.25
C ILE A 274 3.57 -9.09 -22.01
N ARG A 275 2.37 -9.06 -21.43
CA ARG A 275 1.22 -8.43 -22.06
C ARG A 275 1.46 -6.95 -22.33
N ASP A 276 1.81 -6.18 -21.30
CA ASP A 276 1.86 -4.71 -21.40
C ASP A 276 3.07 -4.28 -22.25
N VAL A 277 4.24 -4.92 -22.09
CA VAL A 277 5.42 -4.69 -22.96
C VAL A 277 5.14 -5.12 -24.40
N GLY A 278 4.51 -6.28 -24.60
CA GLY A 278 4.25 -6.80 -25.94
C GLY A 278 3.24 -5.95 -26.71
N LYS A 279 2.19 -5.43 -26.04
CA LYS A 279 1.29 -4.42 -26.63
C LYS A 279 2.06 -3.16 -27.04
N ALA A 280 2.94 -2.66 -26.18
CA ALA A 280 3.75 -1.49 -26.48
C ALA A 280 4.73 -1.72 -27.65
N LEU A 281 5.21 -2.95 -27.86
CA LEU A 281 6.06 -3.32 -29.00
C LEU A 281 5.27 -3.66 -30.28
N GLY A 282 3.93 -3.63 -30.23
CA GLY A 282 3.06 -3.86 -31.38
C GLY A 282 2.87 -5.34 -31.75
N PHE A 283 2.94 -6.25 -30.79
CA PHE A 283 2.49 -7.63 -30.98
C PHE A 283 0.96 -7.71 -31.04
N SER A 284 0.43 -8.65 -31.84
CA SER A 284 -1.02 -8.89 -31.91
C SER A 284 -1.53 -9.58 -30.64
N GLU A 285 -2.82 -9.45 -30.34
CA GLU A 285 -3.43 -10.14 -29.17
C GLU A 285 -3.25 -11.66 -29.24
N ASP A 286 -3.33 -12.27 -30.44
CA ASP A 286 -3.12 -13.71 -30.63
C ASP A 286 -1.69 -14.14 -30.27
N GLN A 287 -0.69 -13.34 -30.67
CA GLN A 287 0.71 -13.59 -30.31
C GLN A 287 0.91 -13.48 -28.79
N LEU A 288 0.30 -12.47 -28.16
CA LEU A 288 0.39 -12.25 -26.71
C LEU A 288 -0.28 -13.35 -25.92
N GLU A 289 -1.40 -13.89 -26.40
CA GLU A 289 -2.11 -14.97 -25.72
C GLU A 289 -1.26 -16.25 -25.68
N ILE A 290 -0.58 -16.60 -26.78
CA ILE A 290 0.39 -17.71 -26.80
C ILE A 290 1.51 -17.46 -25.78
N MET A 291 2.13 -16.27 -25.83
CA MET A 291 3.24 -15.92 -24.94
C MET A 291 2.85 -15.94 -23.46
N ARG A 292 1.62 -15.53 -23.11
CA ARG A 292 1.13 -15.50 -21.72
C ARG A 292 0.78 -16.89 -21.18
N ASN A 293 0.27 -17.77 -22.04
CA ASN A 293 -0.18 -19.11 -21.66
C ASN A 293 0.98 -20.11 -21.54
N ASP A 294 2.04 -19.92 -22.32
CA ASP A 294 3.27 -20.72 -22.21
C ASP A 294 3.98 -20.57 -20.84
N HIS A 295 3.63 -19.51 -20.10
CA HIS A 295 4.15 -19.22 -18.76
C HIS A 295 3.40 -19.91 -17.60
N SER A 296 2.57 -20.93 -17.85
CA SER A 296 1.68 -21.53 -16.84
C SER A 296 2.36 -22.22 -15.63
N GLY A 297 3.69 -22.27 -15.56
CA GLY A 297 4.44 -22.90 -14.45
C GLY A 297 5.50 -22.03 -13.74
N TRP A 298 5.78 -20.81 -14.20
CA TRP A 298 6.92 -20.02 -13.71
C TRP A 298 6.45 -18.76 -12.99
N VAL A 299 6.64 -18.73 -11.66
CA VAL A 299 6.17 -17.64 -10.79
C VAL A 299 7.05 -16.38 -10.90
N PHE A 300 8.34 -16.55 -11.21
CA PHE A 300 9.32 -15.46 -11.14
C PHE A 300 10.05 -15.15 -12.46
N ASP A 301 10.15 -16.10 -13.39
CA ASP A 301 10.95 -15.93 -14.61
C ASP A 301 10.12 -15.58 -15.84
N VAL A 302 10.59 -14.57 -16.58
CA VAL A 302 10.07 -14.16 -17.88
C VAL A 302 10.91 -14.82 -18.97
N PHE A 303 10.27 -15.64 -19.80
CA PHE A 303 10.84 -16.52 -20.82
C PHE A 303 12.10 -17.27 -20.38
N PRO A 304 12.00 -18.37 -19.61
CA PRO A 304 13.15 -19.23 -19.32
C PRO A 304 13.73 -19.84 -20.60
N ASP A 305 15.06 -19.95 -20.67
CA ASP A 305 15.77 -20.30 -21.90
C ASP A 305 15.38 -21.70 -22.43
N ASP A 306 15.05 -22.63 -21.53
CA ASP A 306 14.68 -24.01 -21.82
C ASP A 306 13.37 -24.15 -22.63
N HIS A 307 12.51 -23.13 -22.62
CA HIS A 307 11.21 -23.14 -23.32
C HIS A 307 11.18 -22.23 -24.54
N ARG A 308 12.28 -21.51 -24.82
CA ARG A 308 12.35 -20.51 -25.88
C ARG A 308 12.09 -21.13 -27.26
N GLU A 309 12.67 -22.30 -27.55
CA GLU A 309 12.55 -22.94 -28.86
C GLU A 309 11.10 -23.39 -29.15
N ALA A 310 10.42 -23.98 -28.18
CA ALA A 310 9.01 -24.40 -28.32
C ALA A 310 8.07 -23.20 -28.50
N LEU A 311 8.34 -22.10 -27.80
CA LEU A 311 7.59 -20.84 -27.96
C LEU A 311 7.80 -20.25 -29.36
N LEU A 312 9.05 -20.18 -29.83
CA LEU A 312 9.39 -19.68 -31.17
C LEU A 312 8.67 -20.46 -32.27
N GLN A 313 8.62 -21.79 -32.18
CA GLN A 313 7.88 -22.63 -33.12
C GLN A 313 6.38 -22.28 -33.17
N ARG A 314 5.73 -22.07 -32.01
CA ARG A 314 4.31 -21.68 -31.95
C ARG A 314 4.07 -20.28 -32.50
N LEU A 315 4.98 -19.35 -32.24
CA LEU A 315 4.90 -17.99 -32.76
C LEU A 315 5.15 -17.94 -34.28
N GLY A 316 5.98 -18.84 -34.81
CA GLY A 316 6.18 -19.05 -36.24
C GLY A 316 4.89 -19.40 -36.97
N LEU A 317 3.98 -20.15 -36.35
CA LEU A 317 2.65 -20.45 -36.90
C LEU A 317 1.76 -19.20 -37.06
N LEU A 318 2.06 -18.13 -36.32
CA LEU A 318 1.40 -16.82 -36.43
C LEU A 318 2.21 -15.83 -37.29
N GLY A 319 3.16 -16.31 -38.09
CA GLY A 319 3.96 -15.50 -39.00
C GLY A 319 5.02 -14.64 -38.32
N LEU A 320 5.34 -14.90 -37.04
CA LEU A 320 6.44 -14.22 -36.36
C LEU A 320 7.77 -14.91 -36.67
N SER A 321 8.75 -14.16 -37.16
CA SER A 321 10.10 -14.68 -37.40
C SER A 321 10.82 -14.96 -36.09
N GLU A 322 11.61 -16.03 -36.05
CA GLU A 322 12.48 -16.36 -34.91
C GLU A 322 13.53 -15.28 -34.64
N ASP A 323 13.92 -14.54 -35.68
CA ASP A 323 14.89 -13.45 -35.64
C ASP A 323 14.24 -12.07 -35.45
N ASP A 324 12.93 -11.99 -35.13
CA ASP A 324 12.27 -10.71 -34.91
C ASP A 324 12.92 -9.97 -33.72
N PRO A 325 13.56 -8.80 -33.94
CA PRO A 325 14.28 -8.07 -32.90
C PRO A 325 13.35 -7.65 -31.73
N ARG A 326 12.04 -7.55 -31.96
CA ARG A 326 11.06 -7.22 -30.93
C ARG A 326 10.97 -8.32 -29.87
N LEU A 327 11.30 -9.57 -30.18
CA LEU A 327 11.30 -10.66 -29.19
C LEU A 327 12.39 -10.46 -28.14
N LEU A 328 13.61 -10.11 -28.56
CA LEU A 328 14.69 -9.83 -27.62
C LEU A 328 14.39 -8.59 -26.77
N GLN A 329 13.78 -7.56 -27.37
CA GLN A 329 13.32 -6.38 -26.66
C GLN A 329 12.22 -6.73 -25.65
N LEU A 330 11.25 -7.55 -26.04
CA LEU A 330 10.18 -8.03 -25.16
C LEU A 330 10.77 -8.74 -23.94
N ILE A 331 11.65 -9.73 -24.15
CA ILE A 331 12.28 -10.49 -23.07
C ILE A 331 13.04 -9.54 -22.13
N THR A 332 13.87 -8.66 -22.69
CA THR A 332 14.69 -7.73 -21.92
C THR A 332 13.83 -6.79 -21.10
N LEU A 333 12.84 -6.15 -21.72
CA LEU A 333 12.00 -5.13 -21.07
C LEU A 333 10.99 -5.75 -20.11
N ALA A 334 10.42 -6.91 -20.42
CA ALA A 334 9.52 -7.62 -19.52
C ALA A 334 10.25 -8.16 -18.28
N ARG A 335 11.50 -8.66 -18.41
CA ARG A 335 12.34 -9.00 -17.25
C ARG A 335 12.64 -7.77 -16.39
N GLN A 336 12.88 -6.62 -17.02
CA GLN A 336 13.12 -5.37 -16.34
C GLN A 336 11.87 -4.81 -15.62
N LEU A 337 10.68 -5.04 -16.16
CA LEU A 337 9.41 -4.57 -15.63
C LEU A 337 8.85 -5.49 -14.53
N ASN A 338 9.18 -6.79 -14.58
CA ASN A 338 8.74 -7.77 -13.60
C ASN A 338 9.12 -7.35 -12.17
N GLY A 339 8.17 -7.44 -11.25
CA GLY A 339 8.33 -7.01 -9.86
C GLY A 339 8.13 -5.51 -9.60
N LEU A 340 8.13 -4.66 -10.63
CA LEU A 340 7.86 -3.23 -10.44
C LEU A 340 6.37 -2.98 -10.09
N PRO A 341 6.05 -1.91 -9.33
CA PRO A 341 4.67 -1.52 -9.06
C PRO A 341 3.90 -1.24 -10.35
N ARG A 342 2.64 -1.68 -10.42
CA ARG A 342 1.74 -1.48 -11.56
C ARG A 342 0.59 -0.53 -11.23
N HIS A 343 -0.10 -0.77 -10.13
CA HIS A 343 -1.22 0.06 -9.66
C HIS A 343 -1.53 -0.25 -8.20
N LEU A 344 -2.22 0.67 -7.54
CA LEU A 344 -2.82 0.44 -6.23
C LEU A 344 -4.18 -0.23 -6.40
N SER A 345 -4.47 -1.20 -5.53
CA SER A 345 -5.80 -1.78 -5.32
C SER A 345 -6.20 -1.58 -3.86
N GLN A 346 -7.47 -1.75 -3.53
CA GLN A 346 -7.92 -1.79 -2.13
C GLN A 346 -7.57 -3.14 -1.49
N HIS A 347 -7.19 -3.14 -0.21
CA HIS A 347 -7.08 -4.36 0.58
C HIS A 347 -8.44 -5.02 0.74
N VAL A 348 -8.42 -6.34 0.86
CA VAL A 348 -9.62 -7.15 1.02
C VAL A 348 -10.23 -7.04 2.40
N GLY A 349 -9.94 -6.02 3.22
CA GLY A 349 -10.58 -5.86 4.53
C GLY A 349 -9.77 -5.16 5.61
N GLY A 350 -8.55 -4.71 5.32
CA GLY A 350 -7.68 -4.16 6.33
C GLY A 350 -8.00 -2.70 6.52
N PHE A 351 -8.47 -2.35 7.71
CA PHE A 351 -8.88 -1.00 8.07
C PHE A 351 -7.88 -0.36 9.00
N VAL A 352 -7.53 0.88 8.70
CA VAL A 352 -6.86 1.78 9.64
C VAL A 352 -7.91 2.73 10.19
N LEU A 353 -7.92 2.87 11.52
CA LEU A 353 -8.80 3.77 12.25
C LEU A 353 -7.97 4.76 13.06
N THR A 354 -8.31 6.04 13.04
CA THR A 354 -7.61 7.11 13.76
C THR A 354 -8.55 7.94 14.63
N GLU A 355 -8.07 8.46 15.75
CA GLU A 355 -8.83 9.42 16.57
C GLU A 355 -9.01 10.76 15.84
N GLY A 356 -7.95 11.25 15.20
CA GLY A 356 -7.96 12.49 14.40
C GLY A 356 -8.12 12.25 12.89
N PRO A 357 -8.15 13.32 12.08
CA PRO A 357 -8.26 13.20 10.62
C PRO A 357 -7.09 12.42 10.03
N LEU A 358 -7.41 11.37 9.28
CA LEU A 358 -6.47 10.44 8.66
C LEU A 358 -5.61 11.12 7.58
N GLU A 359 -6.14 12.17 6.93
CA GLU A 359 -5.43 12.97 5.92
C GLU A 359 -4.21 13.71 6.47
N ARG A 360 -4.08 13.84 7.80
CA ARG A 360 -2.88 14.41 8.43
C ARG A 360 -1.72 13.42 8.48
N LEU A 361 -1.99 12.13 8.28
CA LEU A 361 -1.01 11.05 8.30
C LEU A 361 -0.69 10.59 6.89
N VAL A 362 -1.72 10.34 6.08
CA VAL A 362 -1.59 9.71 4.76
C VAL A 362 -2.64 10.25 3.78
N PRO A 363 -2.30 10.42 2.49
CA PRO A 363 -3.28 10.72 1.46
C PRO A 363 -4.40 9.67 1.38
N ILE A 364 -5.64 10.14 1.25
CA ILE A 364 -6.84 9.31 1.16
C ILE A 364 -7.43 9.45 -0.25
N GLU A 365 -7.77 8.32 -0.86
CA GLU A 365 -8.43 8.25 -2.16
C GLU A 365 -9.79 7.57 -2.04
N ASN A 366 -10.70 7.85 -2.98
CA ASN A 366 -11.89 7.04 -3.13
C ASN A 366 -11.50 5.70 -3.76
N ALA A 367 -11.97 4.60 -3.17
CA ALA A 367 -11.81 3.30 -3.82
C ALA A 367 -12.71 3.18 -5.06
N THR A 368 -12.43 2.22 -5.93
CA THR A 368 -13.26 1.92 -7.11
C THR A 368 -14.70 1.55 -6.72
N MET A 369 -14.88 0.93 -5.56
CA MET A 369 -16.20 0.65 -5.00
C MET A 369 -16.77 1.90 -4.35
N GLU A 370 -18.03 2.19 -4.64
CA GLU A 370 -18.72 3.37 -4.11
C GLU A 370 -18.70 3.37 -2.57
N LYS A 371 -18.59 4.56 -1.97
CA LYS A 371 -18.61 4.77 -0.52
C LYS A 371 -17.51 4.04 0.26
N ARG A 372 -16.37 3.75 -0.38
CA ARG A 372 -15.16 3.27 0.29
C ARG A 372 -14.01 4.25 0.12
N SER A 373 -13.19 4.37 1.15
CA SER A 373 -11.96 5.15 1.16
C SER A 373 -10.76 4.21 1.26
N VAL A 374 -9.67 4.53 0.58
CA VAL A 374 -8.41 3.77 0.61
C VAL A 374 -7.26 4.74 0.91
N ILE A 375 -6.32 4.33 1.76
CA ILE A 375 -5.05 5.05 1.95
C ILE A 375 -3.98 4.48 1.05
N GLN A 376 -2.98 5.28 0.71
CA GLN A 376 -1.90 4.85 -0.20
C GLN A 376 -0.90 3.87 0.44
N TRP A 377 -0.95 3.70 1.76
CA TRP A 377 -0.08 2.75 2.49
C TRP A 377 -0.60 1.32 2.39
N ASP A 378 0.32 0.40 2.11
CA ASP A 378 0.05 -1.04 2.13
C ASP A 378 0.36 -1.67 3.50
N LYS A 379 0.23 -2.99 3.60
CA LYS A 379 0.47 -3.70 4.85
C LYS A 379 1.86 -3.42 5.43
N ASP A 380 2.89 -3.40 4.60
CA ASP A 380 4.28 -3.27 5.08
C ASP A 380 4.52 -1.85 5.61
N ASP A 381 3.91 -0.84 4.98
CA ASP A 381 3.93 0.54 5.46
C ASP A 381 3.23 0.70 6.82
N ILE A 382 2.06 0.06 7.00
CA ILE A 382 1.31 0.07 8.27
C ILE A 382 2.09 -0.62 9.39
N ASP A 383 2.74 -1.74 9.09
CA ASP A 383 3.56 -2.50 10.04
C ASP A 383 4.81 -1.69 10.47
N GLU A 384 5.50 -1.03 9.53
CA GLU A 384 6.67 -0.17 9.82
C GLU A 384 6.29 1.04 10.69
N LEU A 385 5.13 1.64 10.42
CA LEU A 385 4.57 2.75 11.21
C LEU A 385 3.90 2.29 12.52
N LYS A 386 3.85 0.97 12.77
CA LYS A 386 3.24 0.34 13.95
C LYS A 386 1.79 0.77 14.19
N LEU A 387 1.06 0.94 13.09
CA LEU A 387 -0.35 1.30 13.13
C LEU A 387 -1.16 0.04 13.43
N MET A 388 -2.18 0.18 14.27
CA MET A 388 -3.12 -0.90 14.51
C MET A 388 -4.09 -0.96 13.32
N LYS A 389 -4.27 -2.16 12.77
CA LYS A 389 -5.26 -2.43 11.73
C LYS A 389 -6.32 -3.41 12.22
N VAL A 390 -7.53 -3.30 11.68
CA VAL A 390 -8.61 -4.26 11.90
C VAL A 390 -8.92 -4.93 10.57
N ASP A 391 -8.80 -6.25 10.51
CA ASP A 391 -9.05 -7.01 9.29
C ASP A 391 -10.48 -7.57 9.30
N VAL A 392 -11.36 -6.93 8.51
CA VAL A 392 -12.73 -7.37 8.21
C VAL A 392 -12.67 -8.29 7.00
N LEU A 393 -12.39 -9.57 7.21
CA LEU A 393 -12.18 -10.56 6.15
C LEU A 393 -13.49 -11.25 5.74
N ALA A 394 -13.49 -11.87 4.57
CA ALA A 394 -14.63 -12.66 4.09
C ALA A 394 -14.22 -14.14 3.96
N LEU A 395 -15.05 -15.04 4.49
CA LEU A 395 -14.87 -16.47 4.31
C LEU A 395 -15.93 -17.00 3.33
N GLY A 396 -15.51 -17.50 2.16
CA GLY A 396 -16.44 -18.00 1.15
C GLY A 396 -17.24 -19.24 1.55
N MET A 397 -16.91 -19.91 2.66
CA MET A 397 -17.67 -21.03 3.22
C MET A 397 -18.71 -20.61 4.27
N LEU A 398 -18.71 -19.33 4.69
CA LEU A 398 -19.75 -18.75 5.54
C LEU A 398 -20.73 -18.03 4.62
N THR A 399 -21.87 -18.68 4.37
CA THR A 399 -23.01 -18.18 3.56
C THR A 399 -24.28 -18.20 4.38
#